data_AF-A0ABD6D3R2-F1
#
_entry.id   AF-A0ABD6D3R2-F1
#
_cell.length_a   1.000
_cell.length_b   1.000
_cell.length_c   1.000
_cell.angle_alpha   90.00
_cell.angle_beta   90.00
_cell.angle_gamma   90.00
#
_symmetry.space_group_name_H-M   'P 1'
#
loop_
_entity.id
_entity.type
_entity.pdbx_description
1 polymer ?
#
loop_
_entity_poly.entity_id
_entity_poly.type
_entity_poly.pdbx_seq_one_letter_code
_entity_poly.pdbx_strand_id
1 'polypeptide(L)' 'MDVLHTQTTAESHQSQQRTCENCGEYVTKQFVRVFGANDGSVYGCMSCSTGRDLRDGGASQPSQ' A
#
# COMPACT_ATOMS: atom_id res chain seq x y z
N MET A 1 -37.30 -17.99 -9.88
CA MET A 1 -35.84 -18.26 -9.92
C MET A 1 -35.16 -16.94 -10.12
N ASP A 2 -34.99 -16.28 -8.98
CA ASP A 2 -35.08 -14.84 -8.85
C ASP A 2 -33.69 -14.20 -8.93
N VAL A 3 -33.61 -13.21 -9.81
CA VAL A 3 -32.70 -12.07 -9.81
C VAL A 3 -31.20 -12.40 -9.63
N LEU A 4 -30.50 -12.51 -10.77
CA LEU A 4 -29.06 -12.22 -10.80
C LEU A 4 -28.86 -10.84 -10.17
N HIS A 5 -28.16 -10.82 -9.03
CA HIS A 5 -27.80 -9.60 -8.34
C HIS A 5 -26.84 -8.82 -9.25
N THR A 6 -27.40 -7.89 -10.01
CA THR A 6 -26.70 -6.76 -10.62
C THR A 6 -26.10 -5.94 -9.48
N GLN A 7 -24.89 -6.30 -9.07
CA GLN A 7 -24.07 -5.44 -8.23
C GLN A 7 -23.51 -4.33 -9.13
N THR A 8 -24.35 -3.35 -9.43
CA THR A 8 -23.88 -1.99 -9.65
C THR A 8 -23.46 -1.46 -8.28
N THR A 9 -22.24 -1.79 -7.86
CA THR A 9 -21.53 -1.00 -6.84
C THR A 9 -20.33 -0.41 -7.54
N ALA A 10 -20.38 0.91 -7.75
CA ALA A 10 -19.22 1.68 -8.13
C ALA A 10 -18.02 1.28 -7.24
N GLU A 11 -16.93 0.84 -7.86
CA GLU A 11 -15.55 1.13 -7.44
C GLU A 11 -15.19 0.90 -5.95
N SER A 12 -15.82 -0.04 -5.26
CA SER A 12 -15.41 -0.45 -3.90
C SER A 12 -14.25 -1.44 -3.91
N HIS A 13 -13.45 -1.45 -4.97
CA HIS A 13 -12.08 -1.98 -4.90
C HIS A 13 -11.22 -0.86 -4.33
N GLN A 14 -11.47 -0.62 -3.04
CA GLN A 14 -10.66 0.11 -2.09
C GLN A 14 -9.34 0.52 -2.75
N SER A 15 -9.27 1.78 -3.15
CA SER A 15 -8.05 2.56 -3.21
C SER A 15 -7.40 2.51 -1.82
N GLN A 16 -7.00 1.30 -1.40
CA GLN A 16 -6.07 1.01 -0.33
C GLN A 16 -4.94 1.96 -0.63
N GLN A 17 -4.82 3.00 0.18
CA GLN A 17 -3.98 4.15 -0.09
C GLN A 17 -2.58 3.62 -0.39
N ARG A 18 -2.23 3.57 -1.67
CA ARG A 18 -0.92 3.10 -2.11
C ARG A 18 0.00 4.30 -2.13
N THR A 19 0.07 4.95 -0.98
CA THR A 19 0.87 6.14 -0.78
C THR A 19 1.81 5.85 0.38
N CYS A 20 3.00 6.40 0.30
CA CYS A 20 3.93 6.36 1.40
C CYS A 20 3.45 7.31 2.50
N GLU A 21 3.27 6.84 3.72
CA GLU A 21 2.81 7.65 4.85
C GLU A 21 3.87 8.67 5.30
N ASN A 22 5.15 8.47 4.95
CA ASN A 22 6.23 9.40 5.29
C ASN A 22 6.36 10.58 4.31
N CYS A 23 6.14 10.36 3.01
CA CYS A 23 6.36 11.40 2.00
C CYS A 23 5.17 11.65 1.05
N GLY A 24 4.09 10.89 1.17
CA GLY A 24 2.88 11.00 0.35
C GLY A 24 3.01 10.46 -1.08
N GLU A 25 4.20 10.04 -1.50
CA GLU A 25 4.44 9.54 -2.86
C GLU A 25 3.66 8.25 -3.15
N TYR A 26 3.26 8.11 -4.41
CA TYR A 26 2.55 6.92 -4.86
C TYR A 26 3.48 5.70 -4.91
N VAL A 27 3.00 4.58 -4.36
CA VAL A 27 3.66 3.27 -4.41
C VAL A 27 2.79 2.26 -5.17
N THR A 28 3.43 1.25 -5.75
CA THR A 28 2.69 0.23 -6.50
C THR A 28 2.13 -0.85 -5.58
N LYS A 29 1.08 -1.55 -6.02
CA LYS A 29 0.53 -2.69 -5.26
C LYS A 29 1.56 -3.79 -5.03
N GLN A 30 2.46 -4.00 -5.99
CA GLN A 30 3.54 -4.98 -5.86
C GLN A 30 4.58 -4.53 -4.83
N PHE A 31 4.84 -3.24 -4.72
CA PHE A 31 5.69 -2.67 -3.67
C PHE A 31 5.11 -2.94 -2.28
N VAL A 32 3.84 -2.58 -2.06
CA VAL A 32 3.13 -2.84 -0.78
C VAL A 32 3.17 -4.31 -0.40
N ARG A 33 3.07 -5.23 -1.36
CA ARG A 33 3.13 -6.68 -1.09
C ARG A 33 4.49 -7.16 -0.57
N VAL A 34 5.58 -6.51 -0.96
CA VAL A 34 6.94 -6.94 -0.60
C VAL A 34 7.44 -6.20 0.64
N PHE A 35 7.08 -4.92 0.75
CA PHE A 35 7.66 -3.98 1.70
C PHE A 35 6.64 -3.36 2.65
N GLY A 36 5.34 -3.53 2.39
CA GLY A 36 4.29 -3.01 3.26
C GLY A 36 4.21 -3.74 4.59
N ALA A 37 3.63 -3.06 5.57
CA ALA A 37 3.29 -3.65 6.86
C ALA A 37 2.15 -4.68 6.72
N ASN A 38 1.86 -5.39 7.80
CA ASN A 38 0.82 -6.44 7.82
C ASN A 38 -0.58 -5.89 7.49
N ASP A 39 -0.81 -4.61 7.81
CA ASP A 39 -2.03 -3.86 7.50
C ASP A 39 -2.05 -3.26 6.08
N GLY A 40 -0.94 -3.35 5.34
CA GLY A 40 -0.80 -2.82 3.99
C GLY A 40 -0.28 -1.38 3.91
N SER A 41 0.03 -0.73 5.03
CA SER A 41 0.65 0.61 5.03
C SER A 41 2.12 0.56 4.65
N VAL A 42 2.60 1.65 4.05
CA VAL A 42 4.01 1.81 3.66
C VAL A 42 4.55 3.10 4.25
N TYR A 43 5.52 2.99 5.16
CA TYR A 43 6.18 4.14 5.80
C TYR A 43 7.44 4.56 5.05
N GLY A 44 8.07 3.68 4.27
CA GLY A 44 9.25 4.00 3.47
C GLY A 44 9.05 3.61 2.00
N CYS A 45 9.37 4.52 1.08
CA CYS A 45 9.34 4.24 -0.37
C CYS A 45 10.67 4.54 -1.03
N MET A 46 10.79 4.21 -2.33
CA MET A 46 12.02 4.42 -3.10
C MET A 46 12.37 5.90 -3.32
N SER A 47 11.42 6.82 -3.10
CA SER A 47 11.65 8.28 -3.19
C SER A 47 12.23 8.86 -1.91
N CYS A 48 11.84 8.37 -0.73
CA CYS A 48 12.24 8.93 0.57
C CYS A 48 13.23 8.06 1.36
N SER A 49 13.39 6.79 1.00
CA SER A 49 14.29 5.83 1.63
C SER A 49 15.18 5.14 0.60
N THR A 50 16.28 4.55 1.08
CA THR A 50 17.16 3.74 0.23
C THR A 50 16.72 2.28 0.22
N GLY A 51 16.97 1.55 -0.87
CA GLY A 51 16.65 0.11 -0.96
C GLY A 51 17.31 -0.75 0.13
N ARG A 52 18.38 -0.26 0.77
CA ARG A 52 19.03 -0.92 1.89
C ARG A 52 18.18 -0.84 3.16
N ASP A 53 17.65 0.35 3.43
CA ASP A 53 16.75 0.68 4.54
C ASP A 53 15.40 -0.05 4.41
N LEU A 54 14.84 -0.06 3.20
CA LEU A 54 13.60 -0.78 2.89
C LEU A 54 13.71 -2.29 3.13
N ARG A 55 14.89 -2.88 2.84
CA ARG A 55 15.16 -4.31 3.06
C ARG A 55 15.39 -4.65 4.53
N ASP A 56 15.82 -3.67 5.34
CA ASP A 56 16.02 -3.84 6.79
C ASP A 56 14.68 -3.76 7.56
N GLY A 57 13.62 -3.27 6.91
CA GLY A 57 12.29 -3.10 7.50
C GLY A 57 11.82 -1.65 7.59
N GLY A 58 12.63 -0.68 7.12
CA GLY A 58 12.27 0.75 7.12
C GLY A 58 11.06 1.09 6.24
N ALA A 59 10.58 0.14 5.43
CA ALA A 59 9.38 0.32 4.63
C ALA A 59 8.07 0.07 5.41
N SER A 60 8.11 -0.79 6.42
CA SER A 60 6.95 -1.24 7.20
C SER A 60 6.92 -0.69 8.62
N GLN A 61 8.02 -0.08 9.09
CA GLN A 61 8.09 0.59 10.38
C GLN A 61 8.49 2.07 10.20
N PRO A 62 7.89 3.00 10.97
CA PRO A 62 8.41 4.35 11.06
C PRO A 62 9.80 4.31 11.71
N SER A 63 10.79 4.95 11.09
CA SER A 63 12.13 5.11 11.65
C SER A 63 12.02 5.85 12.99
N GLN A 64 12.37 5.19 14.09
CA GLN A 64 12.47 5.78 15.43
C GLN A 64 13.75 6.60 15.58
#